data_AF-A0A9E1K893-F1
#
_entry.id   AF-A0A9E1K893-F1
#
_cell.length_a   1.000
_cell.length_b   1.000
_cell.length_c   1.000
_cell.angle_alpha   90.00
_cell.angle_beta   90.00
_cell.angle_gamma   90.00
#
_symmetry.space_group_name_H-M   'P 1'
#
loop_
_entity.id
_entity.type
_entity.pdbx_description
1 polymer ?
#
loop_
_entity_poly.entity_id
_entity_poly.type
_entity_poly.pdbx_seq_one_letter_code
_entity_poly.pdbx_strand_id
1 'polypeptide(L)'
;MTDIKLKILTEKDFLFLAKKNPEGIYDEETRGNLHRIIKRLVRGKQFCTGDEKQLLKKFKDAIFGILLRKDTETKGKINHPGTVQVAGNFSGDLAAESVLIEKTATVLANIAAEEVLCKGKVRGDIRATNKVKITKEAEVTGDIHSPNLNIEKGALFEGRCSMPKNRTPQPLFFMKKTPKKTG
;
A
#
# COMPACT_ATOMS: atom_id res chain seq x y z
N MET A 1 -25.52 -29.85 0.32
CA MET A 1 -24.97 -28.58 -0.19
C MET A 1 -25.98 -27.51 0.17
N THR A 2 -25.67 -26.63 1.12
CA THR A 2 -26.59 -25.55 1.54
C THR A 2 -26.66 -24.50 0.43
N ASP A 3 -27.84 -24.36 -0.18
CA ASP A 3 -28.14 -23.30 -1.16
C ASP A 3 -27.95 -21.92 -0.54
N ILE A 4 -26.84 -21.27 -0.87
CA ILE A 4 -26.63 -19.87 -0.52
C ILE A 4 -27.59 -19.05 -1.37
N LYS A 5 -28.65 -18.53 -0.76
CA LYS A 5 -29.57 -17.61 -1.43
C LYS A 5 -28.88 -16.26 -1.58
N LEU A 6 -28.34 -16.01 -2.78
CA LEU A 6 -27.75 -14.74 -3.18
C LEU A 6 -28.72 -13.97 -4.08
N LYS A 7 -28.76 -12.64 -3.94
CA LYS A 7 -29.63 -11.78 -4.76
C LYS A 7 -28.87 -10.80 -5.62
N ILE A 8 -27.65 -10.44 -5.22
CA ILE A 8 -26.85 -9.40 -5.87
C ILE A 8 -25.57 -10.01 -6.43
N LEU A 9 -24.94 -10.90 -5.69
CA LEU A 9 -23.70 -11.56 -6.08
C LEU A 9 -23.97 -12.90 -6.76
N THR A 10 -23.07 -13.25 -7.68
CA THR A 10 -22.97 -14.65 -8.13
C THR A 10 -22.27 -15.47 -7.05
N GLU A 11 -22.48 -16.79 -7.04
CA GLU A 11 -21.79 -17.69 -6.10
C GLU A 11 -20.25 -17.54 -6.20
N LYS A 12 -19.74 -17.35 -7.42
CA LYS A 12 -18.33 -17.08 -7.70
C LYS A 12 -17.86 -15.76 -7.06
N ASP A 13 -18.62 -14.68 -7.23
CA ASP A 13 -18.29 -13.36 -6.64
C ASP A 13 -18.31 -13.43 -5.11
N PHE A 14 -19.30 -14.12 -4.54
CA PHE A 14 -19.43 -14.33 -3.10
C PHE A 14 -18.23 -15.08 -2.53
N LEU A 15 -17.90 -16.23 -3.12
CA LEU A 15 -16.78 -17.05 -2.68
C LEU A 15 -15.43 -16.32 -2.86
N PHE A 16 -15.28 -15.57 -3.95
CA PHE A 16 -14.10 -14.76 -4.21
C PHE A 16 -13.91 -13.69 -3.12
N LEU A 17 -14.96 -12.90 -2.82
CA LEU A 17 -14.88 -11.86 -1.80
C LEU A 17 -14.71 -12.44 -0.38
N ALA A 18 -15.43 -13.52 -0.05
CA ALA A 18 -15.39 -14.16 1.26
C ALA A 18 -13.99 -14.66 1.65
N LYS A 19 -13.21 -15.14 0.67
CA LYS A 19 -11.83 -15.62 0.86
C LYS A 19 -10.79 -14.50 1.01
N LYS A 20 -11.15 -13.23 0.86
CA LYS A 20 -10.19 -12.11 0.86
C LYS A 20 -10.19 -11.35 2.19
N ASN A 21 -9.10 -10.62 2.42
CA ASN A 21 -8.87 -9.79 3.60
C ASN A 21 -9.14 -8.31 3.24
N PRO A 22 -9.98 -7.58 4.00
CA PRO A 22 -10.18 -6.14 3.85
C PRO A 22 -8.89 -5.30 3.84
N GLU A 23 -7.85 -5.74 4.55
CA GLU A 23 -6.53 -5.10 4.62
C GLU A 23 -5.48 -5.84 3.77
N GLY A 24 -5.95 -6.76 2.92
CA GLY A 24 -5.06 -7.54 2.06
C GLY A 24 -4.40 -6.69 0.99
N ILE A 25 -3.19 -7.10 0.61
CA ILE A 25 -2.41 -6.50 -0.47
C ILE A 25 -2.68 -7.30 -1.75
N TYR A 26 -3.12 -6.61 -2.80
CA TYR A 26 -3.58 -7.23 -4.03
C TYR A 26 -3.08 -6.47 -5.26
N ASP A 27 -2.89 -7.19 -6.36
CA ASP A 27 -2.58 -6.59 -7.65
C ASP A 27 -3.77 -5.80 -8.23
N GLU A 28 -3.50 -5.06 -9.31
CA GLU A 28 -4.48 -4.20 -9.97
C GLU A 28 -5.76 -4.94 -10.41
N GLU A 29 -5.61 -6.12 -11.03
CA GLU A 29 -6.75 -6.92 -11.50
C GLU A 29 -7.64 -7.40 -10.35
N THR A 30 -7.03 -7.97 -9.31
CA THR A 30 -7.73 -8.45 -8.11
C THR A 30 -8.42 -7.30 -7.40
N ARG A 31 -7.75 -6.15 -7.26
CA ARG A 31 -8.36 -4.93 -6.69
C ARG A 31 -9.52 -4.45 -7.53
N GLY A 32 -9.39 -4.41 -8.85
CA GLY A 32 -10.47 -4.01 -9.77
C GLY A 32 -11.71 -4.88 -9.58
N ASN A 33 -11.52 -6.20 -9.49
CA ASN A 33 -12.59 -7.15 -9.20
C ASN A 33 -13.23 -6.93 -7.81
N LEU A 34 -12.43 -6.75 -6.77
CA LEU A 34 -12.92 -6.46 -5.41
C LEU A 34 -13.77 -5.18 -5.37
N HIS A 35 -13.25 -4.07 -5.92
CA HIS A 35 -13.99 -2.80 -5.96
C HIS A 35 -15.28 -2.93 -6.77
N ARG A 36 -15.27 -3.67 -7.89
CA ARG A 36 -16.46 -3.92 -8.71
C ARG A 36 -17.53 -4.68 -7.92
N ILE A 37 -17.15 -5.75 -7.22
CA ILE A 37 -18.06 -6.57 -6.40
C ILE A 37 -18.62 -5.75 -5.23
N ILE A 38 -17.78 -5.03 -4.50
CA ILE A 38 -18.21 -4.20 -3.37
C ILE A 38 -19.13 -3.07 -3.85
N LYS A 39 -18.83 -2.43 -4.98
CA LYS A 39 -19.69 -1.41 -5.58
C LYS A 39 -21.08 -1.96 -5.92
N ARG A 40 -21.18 -3.21 -6.37
CA ARG A 40 -22.48 -3.89 -6.58
C ARG A 40 -23.22 -4.11 -5.26
N LEU A 41 -22.54 -4.61 -4.23
CA LEU A 41 -23.14 -4.80 -2.90
C LEU A 41 -23.64 -3.49 -2.28
N VAL A 42 -22.86 -2.41 -2.37
CA VAL A 42 -23.23 -1.09 -1.84
C VAL A 42 -24.45 -0.54 -2.57
N ARG A 43 -24.50 -0.63 -3.90
CA ARG A 43 -25.64 -0.18 -4.71
C ARG A 43 -26.91 -0.98 -4.44
N GLY A 44 -26.77 -2.28 -4.23
CA GLY A 44 -27.88 -3.20 -3.98
C GLY A 44 -28.25 -3.35 -2.50
N LYS A 45 -27.73 -2.54 -1.58
CA LYS A 45 -27.83 -2.74 -0.11
C LYS A 45 -29.24 -3.06 0.41
N GLN A 46 -30.27 -2.51 -0.23
CA GLN A 46 -31.70 -2.76 0.02
C GLN A 46 -32.12 -4.23 -0.19
N PHE A 47 -31.51 -4.92 -1.15
CA PHE A 47 -31.89 -6.26 -1.60
C PHE A 47 -30.93 -7.34 -1.10
N CYS A 48 -29.89 -6.98 -0.34
CA CYS A 48 -28.90 -7.92 0.18
C CYS A 48 -29.55 -8.99 1.07
N THR A 49 -29.16 -10.24 0.86
CA THR A 49 -29.47 -11.33 1.79
C THR A 49 -28.61 -11.23 3.07
N GLY A 50 -28.87 -12.09 4.06
CA GLY A 50 -28.14 -12.08 5.34
C GLY A 50 -26.62 -12.19 5.14
N ASP A 51 -26.20 -13.14 4.30
CA ASP A 51 -24.79 -13.40 4.01
C ASP A 51 -24.13 -12.23 3.26
N GLU A 52 -24.83 -11.63 2.30
CA GLU A 52 -24.36 -10.46 1.57
C GLU A 52 -24.21 -9.23 2.49
N LYS A 53 -25.11 -9.06 3.47
CA LYS A 53 -25.00 -7.98 4.47
C LYS A 53 -23.79 -8.17 5.39
N GLN A 54 -23.44 -9.42 5.74
CA GLN A 54 -22.24 -9.70 6.53
C GLN A 54 -20.97 -9.31 5.76
N LEU A 55 -20.87 -9.70 4.48
CA LEU A 55 -19.75 -9.29 3.62
C LEU A 55 -19.70 -7.77 3.46
N LEU A 56 -20.84 -7.11 3.23
CA LEU A 56 -20.88 -5.66 3.10
C LEU A 56 -20.38 -4.96 4.35
N LYS A 57 -20.74 -5.43 5.56
CA LYS A 57 -20.20 -4.89 6.82
C LYS A 57 -18.70 -5.10 6.92
N LYS A 58 -18.21 -6.30 6.59
CA LYS A 58 -16.79 -6.64 6.65
C LYS A 58 -15.92 -5.79 5.71
N PHE A 59 -16.44 -5.47 4.52
CA PHE A 59 -15.67 -4.77 3.48
C PHE A 59 -16.04 -3.29 3.29
N LYS A 60 -16.93 -2.75 4.13
CA LYS A 60 -17.39 -1.36 4.01
C LYS A 60 -16.25 -0.35 4.09
N ASP A 61 -15.33 -0.58 5.02
CA ASP A 61 -14.20 0.30 5.34
C ASP A 61 -12.87 -0.32 4.86
N ALA A 62 -12.93 -1.26 3.91
CA ALA A 62 -11.76 -1.97 3.42
C ALA A 62 -10.82 -1.03 2.64
N ILE A 63 -9.55 -0.99 3.07
CA ILE A 63 -8.46 -0.34 2.35
C ILE A 63 -7.54 -1.44 1.84
N PHE A 64 -7.81 -1.91 0.62
CA PHE A 64 -6.93 -2.88 -0.01
C PHE A 64 -5.56 -2.23 -0.27
N GLY A 65 -4.49 -2.95 0.05
CA GLY A 65 -3.14 -2.57 -0.34
C GLY A 65 -2.88 -2.77 -1.83
N ILE A 66 -1.78 -2.23 -2.33
CA ILE A 66 -1.32 -2.36 -3.73
C ILE A 66 -0.14 -3.32 -3.77
N LEU A 67 -0.20 -4.33 -4.64
CA LEU A 67 0.94 -5.19 -4.98
C LEU A 67 1.45 -4.85 -6.39
N LEU A 68 2.68 -4.35 -6.48
CA LEU A 68 3.42 -4.30 -7.73
C LEU A 68 4.15 -5.63 -7.89
N ARG A 69 3.64 -6.48 -8.80
CA ARG A 69 4.12 -7.86 -8.96
C ARG A 69 5.58 -7.89 -9.41
N LYS A 70 6.25 -9.00 -9.11
CA LYS A 70 7.54 -9.34 -9.74
C LYS A 70 7.38 -9.32 -11.27
N ASP A 71 8.47 -8.99 -11.96
CA ASP A 71 8.54 -8.96 -13.43
C ASP A 71 7.64 -7.89 -14.09
N THR A 72 7.18 -6.91 -13.30
CA THR A 72 6.52 -5.70 -13.82
C THR A 72 7.44 -4.49 -13.71
N GLU A 73 7.40 -3.62 -14.71
CA GLU A 73 8.02 -2.29 -14.66
C GLU A 73 6.91 -1.25 -14.57
N THR A 74 6.84 -0.57 -13.43
CA THR A 74 5.81 0.43 -13.15
C THR A 74 6.47 1.79 -13.03
N LYS A 75 5.96 2.78 -13.77
CA LYS A 75 6.45 4.17 -13.71
C LYS A 75 5.31 5.11 -13.36
N GLY A 76 5.58 6.09 -12.49
CA GLY A 76 4.64 7.16 -12.19
C GLY A 76 4.55 7.48 -10.71
N LYS A 77 3.39 8.00 -10.30
CA LYS A 77 3.14 8.47 -8.94
C LYS A 77 2.06 7.61 -8.27
N ILE A 78 2.41 6.98 -7.16
CA ILE A 78 1.48 6.22 -6.33
C ILE A 78 1.18 7.06 -5.08
N ASN A 79 -0.10 7.29 -4.80
CA ASN A 79 -0.55 7.86 -3.53
C ASN A 79 -1.68 6.97 -3.00
N HIS A 80 -1.41 6.23 -1.93
CA HIS A 80 -2.33 5.22 -1.42
C HIS A 80 -2.45 5.31 0.10
N PRO A 81 -3.67 5.30 0.68
CA PRO A 81 -3.85 5.50 2.11
C PRO A 81 -3.52 4.27 2.97
N GLY A 82 -3.04 3.16 2.38
CA GLY A 82 -2.71 1.94 3.10
C GLY A 82 -1.37 1.40 2.64
N THR A 83 -1.26 0.07 2.59
CA THR A 83 0.01 -0.61 2.33
C THR A 83 0.30 -0.75 0.83
N VAL A 84 1.52 -0.38 0.42
CA VAL A 84 2.05 -0.64 -0.93
C VAL A 84 3.22 -1.62 -0.82
N GLN A 85 3.09 -2.77 -1.48
CA GLN A 85 4.14 -3.77 -1.60
C GLN A 85 4.72 -3.76 -3.01
N VAL A 86 6.02 -3.61 -3.12
CA VAL A 86 6.76 -3.58 -4.38
C VAL A 86 7.61 -4.84 -4.47
N ALA A 87 7.32 -5.70 -5.45
CA ALA A 87 8.10 -6.90 -5.75
C ALA A 87 8.80 -6.86 -7.13
N GLY A 88 8.45 -5.89 -7.98
CA GLY A 88 9.06 -5.63 -9.29
C GLY A 88 9.85 -4.33 -9.35
N ASN A 89 9.98 -3.77 -10.55
CA ASN A 89 10.68 -2.52 -10.79
C ASN A 89 9.72 -1.33 -10.69
N PHE A 90 10.06 -0.33 -9.90
CA PHE A 90 9.27 0.90 -9.78
C PHE A 90 10.14 2.13 -10.00
N SER A 91 9.61 3.14 -10.70
CA SER A 91 10.27 4.45 -10.82
C SER A 91 9.30 5.62 -10.72
N GLY A 92 9.64 6.64 -9.95
CA GLY A 92 8.81 7.85 -9.78
C GLY A 92 8.64 8.28 -8.33
N ASP A 93 7.41 8.48 -7.87
CA ASP A 93 7.10 8.92 -6.50
C ASP A 93 6.11 7.96 -5.83
N LEU A 94 6.37 7.57 -4.58
CA LEU A 94 5.53 6.66 -3.81
C LEU A 94 5.17 7.29 -2.46
N ALA A 95 3.90 7.60 -2.26
CA ALA A 95 3.35 8.02 -0.97
C ALA A 95 2.36 6.97 -0.46
N ALA A 96 2.59 6.42 0.72
CA ALA A 96 1.70 5.41 1.31
C ALA A 96 1.73 5.41 2.84
N GLU A 97 0.77 4.77 3.51
CA GLU A 97 0.87 4.56 4.97
C GLU A 97 2.07 3.66 5.31
N SER A 98 2.15 2.53 4.62
CA SER A 98 3.23 1.55 4.76
C SER A 98 3.78 1.13 3.41
N VAL A 99 5.11 1.06 3.30
CA VAL A 99 5.80 0.66 2.06
C VAL A 99 6.68 -0.55 2.33
N LEU A 100 6.42 -1.64 1.62
CA LEU A 100 7.19 -2.88 1.70
C LEU A 100 7.91 -3.10 0.37
N ILE A 101 9.23 -3.10 0.40
CA ILE A 101 10.07 -3.35 -0.78
C ILE A 101 10.62 -4.75 -0.62
N GLU A 102 10.20 -5.67 -1.48
CA GLU A 102 10.65 -7.06 -1.45
C GLU A 102 12.05 -7.20 -2.04
N LYS A 103 12.70 -8.34 -1.74
CA LYS A 103 14.09 -8.61 -2.15
C LYS A 103 14.34 -8.52 -3.66
N THR A 104 13.34 -8.86 -4.45
CA THR A 104 13.42 -8.85 -5.93
C THR A 104 13.18 -7.48 -6.52
N ALA A 105 12.78 -6.49 -5.72
CA ALA A 105 12.39 -5.18 -6.21
C ALA A 105 13.59 -4.25 -6.39
N THR A 106 13.54 -3.47 -7.46
CA THR A 106 14.42 -2.32 -7.68
C THR A 106 13.57 -1.06 -7.79
N VAL A 107 13.77 -0.14 -6.86
CA VAL A 107 12.96 1.07 -6.72
C VAL A 107 13.83 2.30 -6.99
N LEU A 108 13.49 3.07 -8.02
CA LEU A 108 14.12 4.34 -8.39
C LEU A 108 13.13 5.48 -8.12
N ALA A 109 12.93 5.83 -6.85
CA ALA A 109 11.82 6.70 -6.46
C ALA A 109 12.06 7.45 -5.16
N ASN A 110 11.34 8.58 -5.00
CA ASN A 110 11.17 9.23 -3.71
C ASN A 110 10.02 8.58 -2.96
N ILE A 111 10.27 8.15 -1.72
CA ILE A 111 9.31 7.41 -0.89
C ILE A 111 8.91 8.27 0.30
N ALA A 112 7.61 8.47 0.50
CA ALA A 112 7.03 9.10 1.67
C ALA A 112 6.06 8.13 2.36
N ALA A 113 6.34 7.73 3.60
CA ALA A 113 5.47 6.82 4.33
C ALA A 113 5.47 7.04 5.84
N GLU A 114 4.62 6.32 6.58
CA GLU A 114 4.81 6.22 8.04
C GLU A 114 5.87 5.19 8.33
N GLU A 115 5.74 4.02 7.69
CA GLU A 115 6.64 2.90 7.86
C GLU A 115 7.20 2.43 6.51
N VAL A 116 8.53 2.26 6.46
CA VAL A 116 9.20 1.68 5.29
C VAL A 116 9.96 0.44 5.71
N LEU A 117 9.68 -0.69 5.07
CA LEU A 117 10.44 -1.94 5.19
C LEU A 117 11.15 -2.21 3.86
N CYS A 118 12.47 -2.09 3.86
CA CYS A 118 13.31 -2.33 2.70
C CYS A 118 14.02 -3.67 2.79
N LYS A 119 13.70 -4.58 1.86
CA LYS A 119 14.41 -5.84 1.65
C LYS A 119 15.15 -5.92 0.32
N GLY A 120 14.86 -5.02 -0.61
CA GLY A 120 15.42 -4.97 -1.97
C GLY A 120 16.35 -3.79 -2.18
N LYS A 121 16.39 -3.28 -3.42
CA LYS A 121 17.24 -2.15 -3.82
C LYS A 121 16.42 -0.87 -3.96
N VAL A 122 16.89 0.21 -3.35
CA VAL A 122 16.25 1.53 -3.43
C VAL A 122 17.30 2.58 -3.80
N ARG A 123 17.00 3.39 -4.81
CA ARG A 123 17.73 4.62 -5.11
C ARG A 123 16.76 5.80 -5.10
N GLY A 124 17.01 6.74 -4.21
CA GLY A 124 16.15 7.90 -4.00
C GLY A 124 15.93 8.20 -2.52
N ASP A 125 15.21 9.28 -2.24
CA ASP A 125 15.05 9.78 -0.88
C ASP A 125 13.90 9.07 -0.17
N ILE A 126 14.11 8.69 1.09
CA ILE A 126 13.10 8.05 1.94
C ILE A 126 12.73 9.00 3.08
N ARG A 127 11.45 9.37 3.16
CA ARG A 127 10.89 10.15 4.26
C ARG A 127 9.87 9.29 4.99
N ALA A 128 10.22 8.86 6.20
CA ALA A 128 9.32 8.15 7.08
C ALA A 128 8.94 9.00 8.30
N THR A 129 7.66 9.04 8.66
CA THR A 129 7.22 9.76 9.86
C THR A 129 7.34 8.93 11.14
N ASN A 130 7.43 7.60 11.03
CA ASN A 130 7.54 6.70 12.17
C ASN A 130 8.82 5.86 12.13
N LYS A 131 8.98 4.97 11.15
CA LYS A 131 10.15 4.06 11.12
C LYS A 131 10.61 3.67 9.72
N VAL A 132 11.91 3.47 9.58
CA VAL A 132 12.54 2.81 8.42
C VAL A 132 13.28 1.60 8.92
N LYS A 133 13.03 0.44 8.30
CA LYS A 133 13.74 -0.81 8.57
C LYS A 133 14.40 -1.30 7.29
N ILE A 134 15.71 -1.43 7.30
CA ILE A 134 16.51 -1.99 6.21
C ILE A 134 16.97 -3.38 6.65
N THR A 135 16.53 -4.42 5.95
CA THR A 135 16.87 -5.82 6.30
C THR A 135 18.20 -6.25 5.68
N LYS A 136 18.71 -7.40 6.12
CA LYS A 136 19.88 -8.05 5.51
C LYS A 136 19.76 -8.12 3.98
N GLU A 137 20.86 -7.87 3.26
CA GLU A 137 20.98 -7.87 1.79
C GLU A 137 20.23 -6.74 1.05
N ALA A 138 19.55 -5.83 1.77
CA ALA A 138 18.96 -4.66 1.15
C ALA A 138 20.04 -3.59 0.86
N GLU A 139 19.87 -2.86 -0.24
CA GLU A 139 20.74 -1.77 -0.66
C GLU A 139 19.91 -0.49 -0.78
N VAL A 140 20.26 0.54 -0.02
CA VAL A 140 19.60 1.85 -0.09
C VAL A 140 20.63 2.92 -0.40
N THR A 141 20.44 3.63 -1.52
CA THR A 141 21.27 4.77 -1.93
C THR A 141 20.40 6.03 -1.99
N GLY A 142 20.62 6.99 -1.09
CA GLY A 142 19.83 8.23 -1.01
C GLY A 142 19.65 8.72 0.43
N ASP A 143 18.98 9.86 0.59
CA ASP A 143 18.84 10.47 1.91
C ASP A 143 17.62 9.91 2.66
N ILE A 144 17.82 9.54 3.93
CA ILE A 144 16.78 9.01 4.82
C ILE A 144 16.43 10.03 5.89
N HIS A 145 15.16 10.42 5.94
CA HIS A 145 14.57 11.20 7.02
C HIS A 145 13.61 10.31 7.81
N SER A 146 13.95 9.95 9.05
CA SER A 146 13.09 9.12 9.89
C SER A 146 13.44 9.30 11.36
N PRO A 147 12.47 9.37 12.30
CA PRO A 147 12.77 9.43 13.72
C PRO A 147 13.26 8.08 14.29
N ASN A 148 13.02 6.97 13.58
CA ASN A 148 13.51 5.63 13.93
C ASN A 148 14.08 4.93 12.69
N LEU A 149 15.35 4.57 12.74
CA LEU A 149 16.04 3.85 11.67
C LEU A 149 16.66 2.57 12.24
N ASN A 150 16.25 1.42 11.68
CA ASN A 150 16.80 0.11 12.03
C ASN A 150 17.48 -0.49 10.80
N ILE A 151 18.78 -0.77 10.93
CA ILE A 151 19.59 -1.38 9.88
C ILE A 151 20.08 -2.73 10.40
N GLU A 152 19.68 -3.81 9.73
CA GLU A 152 20.12 -5.16 10.08
C GLU A 152 21.53 -5.44 9.56
N LYS A 153 22.23 -6.38 10.21
CA LYS A 153 23.57 -6.81 9.80
C LYS A 153 23.56 -7.33 8.35
N GLY A 154 24.45 -6.79 7.52
CA GLY A 154 24.56 -7.15 6.10
C GLY A 154 23.65 -6.36 5.17
N ALA A 155 22.99 -5.30 5.66
CA ALA A 155 22.41 -4.26 4.81
C ALA A 155 23.47 -3.25 4.36
N LEU A 156 23.29 -2.67 3.17
CA LEU A 156 24.09 -1.55 2.66
C LEU A 156 23.23 -0.29 2.63
N PHE A 157 23.72 0.76 3.26
CA PHE A 157 23.11 2.09 3.22
C PHE A 157 24.18 3.12 2.85
N GLU A 158 23.91 3.91 1.82
CA GLU A 158 24.78 4.99 1.35
C GLU A 158 23.95 6.27 1.16
N GLY A 159 24.23 7.29 1.98
CA GLY A 159 23.53 8.57 1.93
C GLY A 159 23.52 9.28 3.28
N ARG A 160 22.78 10.38 3.39
CA ARG A 160 22.64 11.12 4.65
C ARG A 160 21.43 10.61 5.41
N CYS A 161 21.56 10.52 6.74
CA CYS A 161 20.43 10.24 7.61
C CYS A 161 20.12 11.45 8.49
N SER A 162 18.86 11.86 8.56
CA SER A 162 18.37 12.90 9.45
C SER A 162 17.26 12.33 10.35
N MET A 163 17.46 12.42 11.66
CA MET A 163 16.51 11.94 12.68
C MET A 163 15.87 13.13 13.41
N PRO A 164 14.70 13.63 12.94
CA PRO A 164 14.04 14.76 13.59
C PRO A 164 13.53 14.37 14.99
N LYS A 165 13.77 15.23 15.98
CA LYS A 165 13.35 15.03 17.38
C LYS A 165 11.85 15.24 17.62
N ASN A 166 11.18 16.02 16.76
CA ASN A 166 9.74 16.24 16.88
C ASN A 166 8.96 15.06 16.29
N ARG A 167 8.45 14.21 17.20
CA ARG A 167 7.51 13.10 16.92
C ARG A 167 6.08 13.59 16.69
N THR A 168 5.88 14.80 16.17
CA THR A 168 4.57 15.15 15.64
C THR A 168 4.46 14.43 14.30
N PRO A 169 3.63 13.37 14.16
CA PRO A 169 3.33 12.83 12.85
C PRO A 169 2.77 14.00 12.05
N GLN A 170 3.52 14.48 11.06
CA GLN A 170 2.88 15.25 10.01
C GLN A 170 2.04 14.22 9.27
N PRO A 171 0.69 14.33 9.27
CA PRO A 171 -0.13 13.38 8.56
C PRO A 171 0.35 13.35 7.11
N LEU A 172 0.59 12.16 6.54
CA LEU A 172 0.87 11.95 5.11
C LEU A 172 -0.15 12.69 4.22
N PHE A 173 -1.34 12.96 4.76
CA PHE A 173 -2.42 13.71 4.15
C PHE A 173 -2.07 15.18 3.76
N PHE A 174 -1.01 15.78 4.31
CA PHE A 174 -0.67 17.19 4.02
C PHE A 174 0.11 17.45 2.74
N MET A 175 0.46 16.42 1.95
CA MET A 175 0.91 16.65 0.56
C MET A 175 -0.25 16.99 -0.40
N LYS A 176 -1.49 17.08 0.08
CA LYS A 176 -2.54 17.90 -0.56
C LYS A 176 -2.46 19.36 -0.10
N LYS A 177 -1.44 20.09 -0.58
CA LYS A 177 -1.60 21.53 -0.86
C LYS A 177 -1.40 21.75 -2.35
N THR A 178 -2.53 21.95 -3.02
CA THR A 178 -2.70 22.63 -4.31
C THR A 178 -2.06 24.03 -4.30
N PRO A 179 -1.86 24.66 -5.47
CA PRO A 179 -0.74 25.56 -5.76
C PRO A 179 -0.87 26.90 -5.05
N LYS A 180 0.26 27.50 -4.67
CA LYS A 180 0.30 28.95 -4.41
C LYS A 180 0.09 29.66 -5.75
N LYS A 181 -1.12 30.17 -5.98
CA LYS A 181 -1.29 31.36 -6.82
C LYS A 181 -0.54 32.48 -6.11
N THR A 182 0.53 32.97 -6.74
CA THR A 182 1.06 34.29 -6.44
C THR A 182 0.56 35.17 -7.57
N GLY A 183 -0.15 36.24 -7.21
CA GLY A 183 -0.51 37.31 -8.13
C GLY A 183 0.68 38.18 -8.51
#